data_AF-A0A9D6SV34-F1
#
_entry.id   AF-A0A9D6SV34-F1
#
_cell.length_a   1.000
_cell.length_b   1.000
_cell.length_c   1.000
_cell.angle_alpha   90.00
_cell.angle_beta   90.00
_cell.angle_gamma   90.00
#
_symmetry.space_group_name_H-M   'P 1'
#
loop_
_entity.id
_entity.type
_entity.pdbx_description
1 polymer ?
#
loop_
_entity_poly.entity_id
_entity_poly.type
_entity_poly.pdbx_seq_one_letter_code
_entity_poly.pdbx_strand_id
1 'polypeptide(L)' 'FVPYNEIESNTSSLPQDKAAKIVIYCRSGFMSGIAAETLVKLGFTNVWNLEGGMAEWEKQGYELTKSSG' A
#
# COMPACT_ATOMS: atom_id res chain seq x y z
N PHE A 1 -5.68 5.61 -5.46
CA PHE A 1 -6.11 4.89 -4.24
C PHE A 1 -6.72 3.56 -4.66
N VAL A 2 -6.39 2.46 -3.98
CA VAL A 2 -6.97 1.13 -4.22
C VAL A 2 -7.45 0.59 -2.86
N PRO A 3 -8.73 0.24 -2.68
CA PRO A 3 -9.22 -0.35 -1.43
C PRO A 3 -8.55 -1.70 -1.14
N TYR A 4 -8.16 -1.95 0.11
CA TYR A 4 -7.43 -3.17 0.49
C TYR A 4 -8.20 -4.47 0.21
N ASN A 5 -9.53 -4.40 0.25
CA ASN A 5 -10.46 -5.50 0.02
C ASN A 5 -10.87 -5.67 -1.46
N GLU A 6 -10.36 -4.83 -2.36
CA GLU A 6 -10.72 -4.87 -3.79
C GLU A 6 -9.49 -5.03 -4.70
N ILE A 7 -8.32 -5.39 -4.14
CA ILE A 7 -7.05 -5.50 -4.87
C ILE A 7 -7.16 -6.52 -6.03
N GLU A 8 -7.79 -7.66 -5.78
CA GLU A 8 -7.96 -8.71 -6.79
C GLU A 8 -8.81 -8.25 -7.98
N SER A 9 -9.85 -7.45 -7.70
CA SER A 9 -10.72 -6.86 -8.73
C SER A 9 -10.09 -5.66 -9.44
N ASN A 10 -9.05 -5.05 -8.86
CA ASN A 10 -8.37 -3.85 -9.37
C ASN A 10 -6.95 -4.13 -9.88
N THR A 11 -6.68 -5.36 -10.34
CA THR A 11 -5.35 -5.76 -10.85
C THR A 11 -4.84 -4.90 -12.01
N SER A 12 -5.74 -4.28 -12.79
CA SER A 12 -5.39 -3.33 -13.86
C SER A 12 -4.72 -2.05 -13.37
N SER A 13 -4.93 -1.69 -12.09
CA SER A 13 -4.28 -0.55 -11.43
C SER A 13 -2.91 -0.91 -10.82
N LEU A 14 -2.52 -2.18 -10.90
CA LEU A 14 -1.25 -2.68 -10.35
C LEU A 14 -0.19 -2.77 -11.46
N PRO A 15 1.10 -2.73 -11.09
CA PRO A 15 2.18 -2.97 -12.04
C PRO A 15 2.04 -4.34 -12.72
N GLN A 16 2.37 -4.40 -14.01
CA GLN A 16 2.40 -5.67 -14.76
C GLN A 16 3.59 -6.55 -14.33
N ASP A 17 4.73 -5.93 -14.01
CA ASP A 17 5.91 -6.63 -13.51
C ASP A 17 5.74 -7.01 -12.03
N LYS A 18 5.85 -8.31 -11.74
CA LYS A 18 5.73 -8.88 -10.40
C LYS A 18 6.92 -8.57 -9.48
N ALA A 19 8.07 -8.18 -10.05
CA ALA A 19 9.24 -7.73 -9.31
C ALA A 19 9.24 -6.20 -9.06
N ALA A 20 8.29 -5.47 -9.62
CA ALA A 20 8.18 -4.02 -9.41
C ALA A 20 8.06 -3.70 -7.91
N LYS A 21 8.79 -2.67 -7.47
CA LYS A 21 8.74 -2.22 -6.08
C LYS A 21 7.38 -1.59 -5.80
N ILE A 22 6.63 -2.18 -4.87
CA ILE A 22 5.36 -1.66 -4.40
C ILE A 22 5.51 -1.27 -2.93
N VAL A 23 5.29 0.00 -2.63
CA VAL A 23 5.22 0.51 -1.25
C VAL A 23 3.76 0.79 -0.94
N ILE A 24 3.25 0.20 0.13
CA ILE A 24 1.85 0.34 0.56
C ILE A 24 1.79 0.93 1.97
N TYR A 25 0.74 1.71 2.20
CA TYR A 25 0.47 2.32 3.49
C TYR A 25 -1.04 2.51 3.67
N CYS A 26 -1.46 2.62 4.92
CA CYS A 26 -2.80 3.11 5.27
C CYS A 26 -2.69 4.07 6.46
N ARG A 27 -3.79 4.34 7.18
CA ARG A 27 -3.75 5.24 8.34
C ARG A 27 -2.84 4.74 9.47
N SER A 28 -2.94 3.45 9.82
CA SER A 28 -2.29 2.87 11.00
C SER A 28 -1.52 1.57 10.73
N GLY A 29 -1.42 1.13 9.47
CA GLY A 29 -0.74 -0.11 9.07
C GLY A 29 -1.61 -1.36 8.96
N PHE A 30 -2.80 -1.39 9.58
CA PHE A 30 -3.66 -2.61 9.59
C PHE A 30 -4.15 -3.01 8.19
N MET A 31 -4.86 -2.11 7.50
CA MET A 31 -5.38 -2.38 6.15
C MET A 31 -4.26 -2.61 5.12
N SER A 32 -3.13 -1.92 5.25
CA SER A 32 -1.99 -2.11 4.35
C SER A 32 -1.30 -3.44 4.60
N GLY A 33 -1.33 -3.99 5.82
CA GLY A 33 -0.89 -5.36 6.10
C GLY A 33 -1.70 -6.40 5.31
N ILE A 34 -3.03 -6.32 5.37
CA ILE A 34 -3.93 -7.20 4.60
C ILE A 34 -3.67 -7.05 3.10
N ALA A 35 -3.53 -5.82 2.62
CA ALA A 35 -3.17 -5.55 1.23
C ALA A 35 -1.84 -6.19 0.81
N ALA A 36 -0.83 -6.15 1.69
CA ALA A 36 0.49 -6.75 1.45
C ALA A 36 0.36 -8.25 1.20
N GLU A 37 -0.37 -8.94 2.08
CA GLU A 37 -0.58 -10.38 1.98
C GLU A 37 -1.29 -10.76 0.67
N THR A 38 -2.31 -9.98 0.28
CA THR A 38 -3.01 -10.19 -1.01
C THR A 38 -2.07 -9.98 -2.19
N LEU A 39 -1.23 -8.95 -2.18
CA LEU A 39 -0.25 -8.71 -3.25
C LEU A 39 0.78 -9.85 -3.35
N VAL A 40 1.26 -10.36 -2.21
CA VAL A 40 2.17 -11.52 -2.19
C VAL A 40 1.47 -12.77 -2.75
N LYS A 41 0.20 -13.02 -2.39
CA LYS A 41 -0.61 -14.12 -2.95
C LYS A 41 -0.82 -13.97 -4.47
N LEU A 42 -0.89 -12.74 -4.98
CA LEU A 42 -0.96 -12.43 -6.41
C LEU A 42 0.41 -12.50 -7.13
N GLY A 43 1.45 -12.93 -6.43
CA GLY A 43 2.79 -13.20 -6.98
C GLY A 43 3.75 -12.02 -6.98
N PHE A 44 3.40 -10.88 -6.36
CA PHE A 44 4.34 -9.77 -6.24
C PHE A 44 5.44 -10.11 -5.23
N THR A 45 6.70 -9.88 -5.60
CA THR A 45 7.87 -10.32 -4.82
C THR A 45 8.58 -9.17 -4.10
N ASN A 46 8.23 -7.93 -4.40
CA ASN A 46 8.90 -6.73 -3.90
C ASN A 46 7.91 -5.75 -3.23
N VAL A 47 7.22 -6.24 -2.19
CA VAL A 47 6.16 -5.52 -1.48
C VAL A 47 6.68 -5.02 -0.12
N TRP A 48 6.52 -3.73 0.13
CA TRP A 48 6.97 -3.05 1.36
C TRP A 48 5.79 -2.37 2.03
N ASN A 49 5.50 -2.73 3.28
CA ASN A 49 4.47 -2.08 4.08
C ASN A 49 5.10 -1.00 4.97
N LEU A 50 4.58 0.22 4.93
CA LEU A 50 5.03 1.31 5.79
C LEU A 50 4.58 1.03 7.23
N GLU A 51 5.56 0.76 8.10
CA GLU A 51 5.32 0.54 9.52
C GLU A 51 4.68 1.76 10.18
N GLY A 52 3.65 1.52 11.00
CA GLY A 52 2.86 2.59 11.65
C GLY A 52 1.96 3.42 10.73
N GLY A 53 2.06 3.23 9.41
CA GLY A 53 1.24 3.94 8.41
C GLY A 53 1.45 5.46 8.42
N MET A 54 0.45 6.20 7.92
CA MET A 54 0.48 7.66 7.88
C MET A 54 0.62 8.30 9.27
N ALA A 55 0.05 7.67 10.31
CA ALA A 55 0.11 8.20 11.67
C ALA A 55 1.56 8.30 12.20
N GLU A 56 2.38 7.26 11.99
CA GLU A 56 3.79 7.30 12.41
C GLU A 56 4.62 8.18 11.47
N TRP A 57 4.28 8.24 10.17
CA TRP A 57 4.89 9.18 9.21
C TRP A 57 4.75 10.64 9.66
N GLU A 58 3.54 11.06 10.02
CA GLU A 58 3.29 12.41 10.55
C GLU A 58 3.98 12.63 11.89
N LYS A 59 4.01 11.62 12.77
CA LYS A 59 4.71 11.70 14.08
C LYS A 59 6.23 11.88 13.93
N GLN A 60 6.82 11.38 12.85
CA GLN A 60 8.23 11.62 12.52
C GLN A 60 8.47 13.01 11.90
N GLY A 61 7.43 13.81 11.71
CA GLY A 61 7.53 15.18 11.19
C GLY A 61 7.56 15.26 9.67
N TYR A 62 7.25 14.17 8.96
CA TYR A 62 7.14 14.21 7.50
C TYR A 62 5.80 14.77 7.05
N GLU A 63 5.83 15.50 5.93
CA GLU A 63 4.63 16.13 5.38
C GLU A 63 3.77 15.13 4.60
N LEU A 64 2.44 15.31 4.69
CA LEU A 64 1.47 14.66 3.82
C LEU A 64 0.93 15.65 2.81
N THR A 65 1.09 15.35 1.53
CA THR A 65 0.41 16.11 0.48
C THR A 65 -1.08 15.82 0.53
N LYS A 66 -1.89 16.85 0.77
CA LYS A 66 -3.33 16.76 0.57
C LYS A 66 -3.60 16.81 -0.94
N SER A 67 -4.14 15.72 -1.48
CA SER A 67 -4.77 15.79 -2.79
C SER A 67 -6.05 16.60 -2.64
N SER A 68 -6.01 17.88 -3.00
CA SER A 68 -7.22 18.63 -3.36
C SER A 68 -7.89 17.84 -4.49
N GLY A 69 -9.16 17.50 -4.32
CA GLY A 69 -9.93 16.68 -5.28
C GLY A 69 -10.01 17.29 -6.66
#